data_AF-A0A0D3V9J1-F1
#
_entry.id   AF-A0A0D3V9J1-F1
#
_cell.length_a   1.000
_cell.length_b   1.000
_cell.length_c   1.000
_cell.angle_alpha   90.00
_cell.angle_beta   90.00
_cell.angle_gamma   90.00
#
_symmetry.space_group_name_H-M   'P 1'
#
loop_
_entity.id
_entity.type
_entity.pdbx_description
1 polymer ?
#
loop_
_entity_poly.entity_id
_entity_poly.type
_entity_poly.pdbx_seq_one_letter_code
_entity_poly.pdbx_strand_id
1 'polypeptide(L)'
;MEARYDDILIEGQQEWASVEHTESVRSAGRKRTDLQARRRFQLHKEAILRFIQDTNLPLDNNQAEYDIGMVKIKIKVSGSYRMNTNAEQFARIHSVICSANKIY
;
A
#
# COMPACT_ATOMS: atom_id res chain seq x y z
N MET A 1 10.91 -20.22 -7.56
CA MET A 1 10.59 -19.14 -6.60
C MET A 1 9.10 -18.88 -6.49
N GLU A 2 8.38 -18.82 -7.61
CA GLU A 2 6.90 -18.76 -7.63
C GLU A 2 6.25 -19.95 -6.90
N ALA A 3 6.72 -21.18 -7.15
CA ALA A 3 6.23 -22.36 -6.43
C ALA A 3 6.41 -22.23 -4.91
N ARG A 4 7.56 -21.72 -4.46
CA ARG A 4 7.83 -21.52 -3.02
C ARG A 4 6.92 -20.44 -2.42
N TYR A 5 6.58 -19.41 -3.18
CA TYR A 5 5.61 -18.40 -2.75
C TYR A 5 4.20 -18.99 -2.60
N ASP A 6 3.80 -19.87 -3.52
CA ASP A 6 2.52 -20.57 -3.42
C ASP A 6 2.49 -21.53 -2.22
N ASP A 7 3.58 -22.25 -1.96
CA ASP A 7 3.72 -23.09 -0.78
C ASP A 7 3.53 -22.28 0.52
N ILE A 8 4.16 -21.11 0.62
CA ILE A 8 4.02 -20.20 1.78
C ILE A 8 2.57 -19.72 1.92
N LEU A 9 1.88 -19.40 0.82
CA LEU A 9 0.47 -19.00 0.86
C LEU A 9 -0.44 -20.14 1.34
N ILE A 10 -0.13 -21.39 0.97
CA ILE A 10 -0.87 -22.58 1.38
C ILE A 10 -0.58 -22.93 2.86
N GLU A 11 0.68 -22.91 3.27
CA GLU A 11 1.09 -23.12 4.67
C GLU A 11 0.42 -22.10 5.58
N GLY A 12 0.49 -20.81 5.22
CA GLY A 12 -0.19 -19.74 5.97
C GLY A 12 -1.70 -19.96 6.04
N GLN A 13 -2.34 -20.47 4.98
CA GLN A 13 -3.77 -20.79 5.00
C GLN A 13 -4.13 -21.80 6.10
N GLN A 14 -3.28 -22.80 6.34
CA GLN A 14 -3.48 -23.79 7.38
C GLN A 14 -3.27 -23.17 8.77
N GLU A 15 -2.23 -22.37 8.93
CA GLU A 15 -1.95 -21.65 10.19
C GLU A 15 -3.11 -20.73 10.58
N TRP A 16 -3.59 -19.88 9.67
CA TRP A 16 -4.72 -18.96 9.93
C TRP A 16 -6.06 -19.67 10.14
N ALA A 17 -6.22 -20.90 9.63
CA ALA A 17 -7.41 -21.71 9.89
C ALA A 17 -7.37 -22.34 11.30
N SER A 18 -6.17 -22.53 11.86
CA SER A 18 -5.96 -23.16 13.17
C SER A 18 -5.97 -22.19 14.36
N VAL A 19 -5.90 -20.88 14.12
CA VAL A 19 -5.96 -19.88 15.20
C VAL A 19 -7.38 -19.87 15.78
N GLU A 20 -7.54 -20.43 16.99
CA GLU A 20 -8.78 -20.30 17.74
C GLU A 20 -9.14 -18.83 17.94
N HIS A 21 -10.36 -18.52 17.52
CA HIS A 21 -10.92 -17.19 17.50
C HIS A 21 -11.18 -16.72 18.93
N THR A 22 -10.24 -16.02 19.57
CA THR A 22 -10.63 -15.22 20.73
C THR A 22 -11.61 -14.17 20.22
N GLU A 23 -12.88 -14.29 20.59
CA GLU A 23 -13.90 -13.26 20.44
C GLU A 23 -13.49 -12.04 21.27
N SER A 24 -12.44 -11.33 20.84
CA SER A 24 -12.24 -9.97 21.28
C SER A 24 -13.46 -9.22 20.75
N VAL A 25 -14.21 -8.62 21.68
CA VAL A 25 -15.41 -7.80 21.43
C VAL A 25 -15.05 -6.76 20.36
N ARG A 26 -15.33 -7.07 19.09
CA ARG A 26 -15.11 -6.14 17.99
C ARG A 26 -16.34 -5.27 17.88
N SER A 27 -16.15 -3.95 17.90
CA SER A 27 -17.22 -3.01 17.60
C SER A 27 -17.81 -3.35 16.23
N ALA A 28 -19.15 -3.44 16.18
CA ALA A 28 -19.90 -3.77 14.99
C ALA A 28 -19.44 -2.92 13.80
N GLY A 29 -18.87 -3.55 12.77
CA GLY A 29 -18.41 -2.90 11.55
C GLY A 29 -16.92 -3.06 11.21
N ARG A 30 -16.06 -3.53 12.13
CA ARG A 30 -14.63 -3.72 11.82
C ARG A 30 -14.38 -5.02 11.05
N LYS A 31 -14.22 -4.91 9.72
CA LYS A 31 -13.85 -6.05 8.85
C LYS A 31 -12.50 -6.65 9.28
N ARG A 32 -12.39 -7.97 9.20
CA ARG A 32 -11.16 -8.75 9.42
C ARG A 32 -10.03 -8.26 8.51
N THR A 33 -8.93 -7.78 9.10
CA THR A 33 -7.78 -7.22 8.37
C THR A 33 -6.88 -8.32 7.79
N ASP A 34 -6.74 -9.42 8.51
CA ASP A 34 -6.03 -10.64 8.14
C ASP A 34 -6.55 -11.27 6.84
N LEU A 35 -7.86 -11.43 6.73
CA LEU A 35 -8.49 -11.99 5.52
C LEU A 35 -8.32 -11.09 4.29
N GLN A 36 -8.23 -9.78 4.49
CA GLN A 36 -8.05 -8.82 3.40
C GLN A 36 -6.61 -8.80 2.89
N ALA A 37 -5.62 -8.89 3.79
CA ALA A 37 -4.22 -8.98 3.42
C ALA A 37 -3.95 -10.22 2.56
N ARG A 38 -4.44 -11.41 2.97
CA ARG A 38 -4.29 -12.65 2.19
C ARG A 38 -4.82 -12.53 0.76
N ARG A 39 -6.03 -12.01 0.62
CA ARG A 39 -6.64 -11.81 -0.71
C ARG A 39 -5.78 -10.91 -1.59
N ARG A 40 -5.13 -9.89 -1.02
CA ARG A 40 -4.21 -9.02 -1.75
C ARG A 40 -2.91 -9.73 -2.14
N PHE A 41 -2.34 -10.56 -1.27
CA PHE A 41 -1.16 -11.37 -1.60
C PHE A 41 -1.43 -12.37 -2.75
N GLN A 42 -2.64 -12.91 -2.83
CA GLN A 42 -3.07 -13.75 -3.95
C GLN A 42 -3.30 -12.94 -5.22
N LEU A 43 -4.07 -11.85 -5.13
CA LEU A 43 -4.45 -11.02 -6.28
C LEU A 43 -3.26 -10.30 -6.93
N HIS A 44 -2.27 -9.91 -6.13
CA HIS A 44 -1.12 -9.12 -6.59
C HIS A 44 0.19 -9.92 -6.56
N LYS A 45 0.14 -11.26 -6.66
CA LYS A 45 1.31 -12.14 -6.67
C LYS A 45 2.39 -11.67 -7.64
N GLU A 46 2.01 -11.38 -8.89
CA GLU A 46 2.96 -10.92 -9.92
C GLU A 46 3.65 -9.61 -9.51
N ALA A 47 2.89 -8.63 -9.01
CA ALA A 47 3.45 -7.34 -8.57
C ALA A 47 4.41 -7.49 -7.38
N ILE A 48 4.12 -8.43 -6.47
CA ILE A 48 4.95 -8.70 -5.29
C ILE A 48 6.25 -9.42 -5.69
N LEU A 49 6.15 -10.42 -6.58
CA LEU A 49 7.32 -11.17 -7.05
C LEU A 49 8.18 -10.40 -8.04
N ARG A 50 7.63 -9.33 -8.66
CA ARG A 50 8.35 -8.48 -9.60
C ARG A 50 9.63 -7.88 -9.01
N PHE A 51 9.66 -7.59 -7.71
CA PHE A 51 10.87 -7.11 -7.04
C PHE A 51 12.07 -8.06 -7.20
N ILE A 52 11.81 -9.36 -7.31
CA ILE A 52 12.87 -10.37 -7.43
C ILE A 52 13.30 -10.55 -8.89
N GLN A 53 12.40 -10.28 -9.85
CA GLN A 53 12.66 -10.45 -11.28
C GLN A 53 13.26 -9.19 -11.92
N ASP A 54 12.94 -8.00 -11.39
CA ASP A 54 13.34 -6.71 -11.94
C ASP A 54 14.14 -5.92 -10.89
N THR A 55 15.46 -5.91 -11.04
CA THR A 55 16.38 -5.21 -10.14
C THR A 55 16.29 -3.68 -10.25
N ASN A 56 15.57 -3.15 -11.25
CA ASN A 56 15.33 -1.72 -11.37
C ASN A 56 14.14 -1.25 -10.53
N LEU A 57 13.34 -2.19 -10.01
CA LEU A 57 12.24 -1.85 -9.13
C LEU A 57 12.82 -1.49 -7.74
N PRO A 58 12.55 -0.29 -7.21
CA PRO A 58 12.98 0.04 -5.85
C PRO A 58 12.32 -0.90 -4.85
N LEU A 59 13.10 -1.30 -3.84
CA LEU A 59 12.64 -2.11 -2.70
C LEU A 59 11.56 -1.42 -1.87
N ASP A 60 11.59 -0.10 -1.88
CA ASP A 60 10.78 0.73 -1.02
C ASP A 60 9.66 1.44 -1.80
N ASN A 61 8.64 1.82 -1.03
CA ASN A 61 7.53 2.63 -1.50
C ASN A 61 7.70 4.10 -1.10
N ASN A 62 8.91 4.51 -0.70
CA ASN A 62 9.12 5.77 0.01
C ASN A 62 8.69 6.97 -0.83
N GLN A 63 8.96 6.92 -2.13
CA GLN A 63 8.55 7.99 -3.06
C GLN A 63 7.02 8.13 -3.12
N ALA A 64 6.30 7.02 -3.33
CA ALA A 64 4.85 7.09 -3.46
C ALA A 64 4.17 7.47 -2.12
N GLU A 65 4.72 7.03 -1.00
CA GLU A 65 4.24 7.43 0.33
C GLU A 65 4.44 8.92 0.59
N TYR A 66 5.61 9.45 0.21
CA TYR A 66 5.89 10.88 0.33
C TYR A 66 4.93 11.70 -0.55
N ASP A 67 4.74 11.28 -1.80
CA ASP A 67 3.87 11.95 -2.77
C ASP A 67 2.41 12.00 -2.28
N ILE A 68 1.88 10.87 -1.80
CA ILE A 68 0.53 10.81 -1.19
C ILE A 68 0.49 11.59 0.13
N GLY A 69 1.56 11.52 0.91
CA GLY A 69 1.72 12.23 2.17
C GLY A 69 1.51 13.73 2.01
N MET A 70 2.08 14.33 0.97
CA MET A 70 1.96 15.77 0.77
C MET A 70 0.53 16.20 0.41
N VAL A 71 -0.20 15.39 -0.37
CA VAL A 71 -1.64 15.63 -0.63
C VAL A 71 -2.42 15.65 0.69
N LYS A 72 -2.12 14.70 1.58
CA LYS A 72 -2.75 14.61 2.90
C LYS A 72 -2.38 15.77 3.82
N ILE A 73 -1.12 16.21 3.81
CA ILE A 73 -0.65 17.38 4.56
C ILE A 73 -1.37 18.64 4.10
N LYS A 74 -1.48 18.87 2.78
CA LYS A 74 -2.26 19.99 2.23
C LYS A 74 -3.67 19.96 2.78
N ILE A 75 -4.37 18.83 2.71
CA ILE A 75 -5.76 18.72 3.18
C ILE A 75 -5.86 18.98 4.69
N LYS A 76 -4.89 18.50 5.46
CA LYS A 76 -4.84 18.70 6.92
C LYS A 76 -4.66 20.16 7.31
N VAL A 77 -3.76 20.88 6.63
CA VAL A 77 -3.37 22.26 6.99
C VAL A 77 -4.30 23.30 6.35
N SER A 78 -4.67 23.09 5.08
CA SER A 78 -5.39 24.09 4.26
C SER A 78 -6.79 23.65 3.84
N GLY A 79 -7.26 22.49 4.29
CA GLY A 79 -8.57 21.95 3.94
C GLY A 79 -8.63 21.33 2.54
N SER A 80 -9.82 20.86 2.16
CA SER A 80 -10.06 20.13 0.91
C SER A 80 -9.87 21.02 -0.34
N TYR A 81 -9.70 20.37 -1.50
CA TYR A 81 -9.78 21.07 -2.79
C TYR A 81 -11.26 21.26 -3.13
N ARG A 82 -11.67 22.51 -3.38
CA ARG A 82 -13.07 22.82 -3.76
C ARG A 82 -13.35 22.58 -5.24
N MET A 83 -12.30 22.49 -6.06
CA MET A 83 -12.35 22.28 -7.51
C MET A 83 -11.19 21.36 -7.91
N ASN A 84 -11.41 20.51 -8.91
CA ASN A 84 -10.38 19.59 -9.44
C ASN A 84 -9.18 20.34 -10.03
N THR A 85 -9.41 21.48 -10.66
CA THR A 85 -8.36 22.36 -11.21
C THR A 85 -7.32 22.75 -10.16
N ASN A 86 -7.75 23.03 -8.93
CA ASN A 86 -6.85 23.38 -7.83
C ASN A 86 -6.03 22.17 -7.35
N ALA A 87 -6.59 20.96 -7.44
CA ALA A 87 -5.87 19.72 -7.12
C ALA A 87 -4.81 19.42 -8.18
N GLU A 88 -5.13 19.62 -9.46
CA GLU A 88 -4.20 19.46 -10.58
C GLU A 88 -3.05 20.47 -10.52
N GLN A 89 -3.34 21.74 -10.22
CA GLN A 89 -2.32 22.77 -10.03
C GLN A 89 -1.37 22.40 -8.89
N PHE A 90 -1.91 21.93 -7.76
CA PHE A 90 -1.10 21.46 -6.65
C PHE A 90 -0.22 20.27 -7.06
N ALA A 91 -0.78 19.26 -7.72
CA ALA A 91 -0.03 18.09 -8.18
C ALA A 91 1.09 18.47 -9.14
N ARG A 92 0.87 19.44 -10.03
CA ARG A 92 1.88 19.96 -10.96
C ARG A 92 3.02 20.69 -10.26
N ILE A 93 2.71 21.54 -9.29
CA ILE A 93 3.74 22.24 -8.51
C ILE A 93 4.55 21.23 -7.69
N HIS A 94 3.86 20.29 -7.05
CA HIS A 94 4.47 19.26 -6.23
C HIS A 94 5.37 18.32 -7.04
N SER A 95 4.94 17.90 -8.24
CA SER A 95 5.75 17.01 -9.09
C SER A 95 7.08 17.64 -9.50
N VAL A 96 7.10 18.96 -9.77
CA VAL A 96 8.33 19.71 -10.03
C VAL A 96 9.23 19.73 -8.80
N ILE A 97 8.67 20.02 -7.62
CA ILE A 97 9.44 20.07 -6.36
C ILE A 97 10.03 18.69 -6.01
N CYS A 98 9.26 17.61 -6.11
CA CYS A 98 9.74 16.25 -5.86
C CYS A 98 10.82 15.81 -6.86
N SER A 99 10.66 16.18 -8.14
CA SER A 99 11.66 15.86 -9.16
C SER A 99 12.95 16.67 -8.99
N ALA A 100 12.83 17.93 -8.53
CA ALA A 100 13.97 18.81 -8.30
C ALA A 100 14.73 18.49 -6.99
N ASN A 101 14.03 18.01 -5.96
CA ASN A 101 14.63 17.61 -4.67
C ASN A 101 15.15 16.16 -4.65
N LYS A 102 15.21 15.46 -5.78
CA LYS A 102 15.98 14.22 -5.92
C LYS A 102 17.49 14.55 -5.90
N ILE A 103 17.98 14.94 -4.73
CA ILE A 103 19.39 14.94 -4.38
C ILE A 103 19.61 13.63 -3.60
N TYR A 104 20.46 12.77 -4.16
CA TYR A 104 20.86 11.46 -3.64
C TYR A 104 21.38 11.52 -2.20
#